data_AF-A0A8T9AYL2-F1
#
_entry.id   AF-A0A8T9AYL2-F1
#
_cell.length_a   1.000
_cell.length_b   1.000
_cell.length_c   1.000
_cell.angle_alpha   90.00
_cell.angle_beta   90.00
_cell.angle_gamma   90.00
#
_symmetry.space_group_name_H-M   'P 1'
#
loop_
_entity.id
_entity.type
_entity.pdbx_description
1 polymer ?
#
loop_
_entity_poly.entity_id
_entity_poly.type
_entity_poly.pdbx_seq_one_letter_code
_entity_poly.pdbx_strand_id
1 'polypeptide(L)'
;MNSQEDVIRPMREDDHYDTIGSLSTNVAAGFTMAAVGDLLYARPVMNGFYPGLSDVIKMFQGADVTFGNLETNILDSQSKGCPQAEYGGAYCISSPELGADLKAMGFNMVSRANNHTLDWGVEGMRETSRALEQNGIVHAGAGETLSQAGAPRFLETSRGRVAMVSFATTFMPMARACDPAGEAPGRPGLNSLRLTKSIEVPREMLDSLRLIRHALPGYRSATETSDRVVLEEVIYRAGDKVGYNFEPQPRDIADILRNVRQGKQMSDFCIATNHGHEPGEWCQEPLEYEQSFARRLIDSGADAYIVHGPHILRGIEIYKGRPIFYSLGNSFARTSGAQ
;
A
#
# COMPACT_ATOMS: atom_id res chain seq x y z
N MET A 1 -27.32 48.87 16.61
CA MET A 1 -26.93 47.77 15.70
C MET A 1 -25.41 47.68 15.83
N ASN A 2 -24.91 46.86 16.77
CA ASN A 2 -24.35 45.52 16.52
C ASN A 2 -23.33 45.54 15.37
N SER A 3 -22.07 45.19 15.56
CA SER A 3 -21.57 44.03 16.29
C SER A 3 -20.17 44.24 16.88
N GLN A 4 -19.94 43.57 18.01
CA GLN A 4 -18.70 43.49 18.78
C GLN A 4 -17.47 43.12 17.94
N GLU A 5 -16.39 43.87 18.15
CA GLU A 5 -15.03 43.40 17.96
C GLU A 5 -14.72 42.35 19.03
N ASP A 6 -14.72 41.07 18.66
CA ASP A 6 -14.03 40.05 19.45
C ASP A 6 -12.62 39.86 18.87
N VAL A 7 -11.73 40.78 19.25
CA VAL A 7 -10.29 40.56 19.20
C VAL A 7 -9.89 39.96 20.55
N ILE A 8 -9.86 38.63 20.63
CA ILE A 8 -9.11 37.91 21.67
C ILE A 8 -7.85 37.34 21.02
N ARG A 9 -6.72 37.82 21.53
CA ARG A 9 -5.33 37.50 21.14
C ARG A 9 -4.85 36.17 21.79
N PRO A 10 -3.64 35.67 21.42
CA PRO A 10 -3.29 34.24 21.25
C PRO A 10 -2.84 33.53 22.54
N MET A 11 -2.82 32.19 22.53
CA MET A 11 -2.11 31.27 23.45
C MET A 11 -2.45 29.81 23.05
N ARG A 12 -1.59 28.79 23.02
CA ARG A 12 -0.37 28.47 23.79
C ARG A 12 0.55 27.49 23.03
N GLU A 13 1.84 27.56 23.34
CA GLU A 13 2.72 26.39 23.34
C GLU A 13 2.08 25.31 24.22
N ASP A 14 1.62 24.21 23.63
CA ASP A 14 1.31 22.98 24.35
C ASP A 14 1.83 21.83 23.50
N ASP A 15 2.68 20.99 24.08
CA ASP A 15 3.34 19.81 23.49
C ASP A 15 2.37 18.67 23.08
N HIS A 16 1.09 18.97 22.81
CA HIS A 16 0.07 17.94 22.69
C HIS A 16 -0.98 18.25 21.61
N TYR A 17 -0.95 17.43 20.56
CA TYR A 17 -1.98 17.18 19.54
C TYR A 17 -2.62 18.40 18.84
N ASP A 18 -2.47 18.44 17.52
CA ASP A 18 -3.20 19.37 16.65
C ASP A 18 -4.71 19.12 16.70
N THR A 19 -5.43 20.01 17.36
CA THR A 19 -6.90 19.95 17.52
C THR A 19 -7.66 20.72 16.44
N ILE A 20 -6.96 21.39 15.51
CA ILE A 20 -7.55 22.27 14.49
C ILE A 20 -7.62 21.57 13.12
N GLY A 21 -7.03 20.38 13.00
CA GLY A 21 -6.99 19.62 11.75
C GLY A 21 -6.01 20.21 10.73
N SER A 22 -4.91 20.78 11.24
CA SER A 22 -3.72 21.15 10.47
C SER A 22 -3.16 19.96 9.69
N LEU A 23 -2.40 20.29 8.65
CA LEU A 23 -1.62 19.34 7.86
C LEU A 23 -0.11 19.57 8.05
N SER A 24 0.25 20.41 9.01
CA SER A 24 1.64 20.68 9.34
C SER A 24 2.32 19.43 9.89
N THR A 25 3.60 19.24 9.57
CA THR A 25 4.43 18.25 10.25
C THR A 25 4.88 18.82 11.57
N ASN A 26 4.60 18.09 12.64
CA ASN A 26 4.84 18.57 14.00
C ASN A 26 5.76 17.63 14.78
N VAL A 27 6.46 16.69 14.10
CA VAL A 27 7.45 15.87 14.79
C VAL A 27 8.60 16.73 15.28
N ALA A 28 9.15 16.38 16.44
CA ALA A 28 10.25 17.10 17.05
C ALA A 28 11.51 17.07 16.17
N ALA A 29 12.35 18.11 16.30
CA ALA A 29 13.59 18.22 15.56
C ALA A 29 14.49 16.99 15.73
N GLY A 30 15.10 16.56 14.63
CA GLY A 30 15.93 15.35 14.60
C GLY A 30 15.18 14.04 14.41
N PHE A 31 13.85 14.07 14.20
CA PHE A 31 13.08 12.88 13.80
C PHE A 31 13.68 12.19 12.57
N THR A 32 13.73 10.87 12.62
CA THR A 32 14.31 10.02 11.58
C THR A 32 13.39 8.85 11.26
N MET A 33 13.26 8.54 9.97
CA MET A 33 12.57 7.37 9.47
C MET A 33 13.50 6.57 8.57
N ALA A 34 13.67 5.28 8.86
CA ALA A 34 14.27 4.31 7.96
C ALA A 34 13.17 3.58 7.20
N ALA A 35 13.07 3.83 5.90
CA ALA A 35 12.14 3.12 5.02
C ALA A 35 12.89 2.12 4.15
N VAL A 36 12.38 0.89 4.06
CA VAL A 36 12.95 -0.17 3.22
C VAL A 36 11.91 -0.74 2.26
N GLY A 37 12.40 -1.52 1.30
CA GLY A 37 11.60 -2.24 0.32
C GLY A 37 10.77 -3.39 0.87
N ASP A 38 10.37 -4.29 -0.03
CA ASP A 38 9.57 -5.46 0.27
C ASP A 38 10.30 -6.44 1.22
N LEU A 39 9.61 -6.86 2.28
CA LEU A 39 10.08 -7.81 3.28
C LEU A 39 9.58 -9.21 2.92
N LEU A 40 10.31 -9.86 2.01
CA LEU A 40 10.06 -11.23 1.56
C LEU A 40 10.89 -12.24 2.36
N TYR A 41 10.66 -12.28 3.68
CA TYR A 41 11.51 -13.05 4.61
C TYR A 41 10.83 -14.37 4.98
N ALA A 42 11.29 -15.51 4.46
CA ALA A 42 10.72 -16.80 4.84
C ALA A 42 11.09 -17.24 6.29
N ARG A 43 12.21 -16.73 6.81
CA ARG A 43 12.80 -17.11 8.10
C ARG A 43 13.44 -15.88 8.78
N PRO A 44 13.71 -15.95 10.10
CA PRO A 44 14.48 -14.94 10.81
C PRO A 44 15.80 -14.57 10.10
N VAL A 45 16.05 -13.27 9.95
CA VAL A 45 17.21 -12.70 9.27
C VAL A 45 18.37 -12.50 10.22
N MET A 46 18.11 -12.15 11.49
CA MET A 46 19.17 -11.82 12.47
C MET A 46 20.10 -12.99 12.79
N ASN A 47 19.65 -14.22 12.56
CA ASN A 47 20.45 -15.43 12.74
C ASN A 47 21.37 -15.74 11.54
N GLY A 48 21.27 -14.96 10.45
CA GLY A 48 22.09 -15.13 9.26
C GLY A 48 23.44 -14.41 9.35
N PHE A 49 24.46 -14.96 8.68
CA PHE A 49 25.77 -14.33 8.54
C PHE A 49 25.85 -13.59 7.21
N TYR A 50 25.47 -12.32 7.18
CA TYR A 50 25.63 -11.46 6.01
C TYR A 50 26.60 -10.32 6.32
N PRO A 51 27.67 -10.14 5.53
CA PRO A 51 28.58 -9.01 5.69
C PRO A 51 27.81 -7.68 5.67
N GLY A 52 28.04 -6.83 6.67
CA GLY A 52 27.40 -5.51 6.79
C GLY A 52 25.99 -5.51 7.38
N LEU A 53 25.36 -6.68 7.64
CA LEU A 53 24.02 -6.73 8.25
C LEU A 53 23.98 -6.00 9.58
N SER A 54 24.97 -6.19 10.46
CA SER A 54 25.00 -5.53 11.75
C SER A 54 24.98 -4.00 11.65
N ASP A 55 25.56 -3.42 10.61
CA ASP A 55 25.57 -1.97 10.42
C ASP A 55 24.22 -1.46 9.88
N VAL A 56 23.58 -2.22 8.98
CA VAL A 56 22.21 -1.93 8.54
C VAL A 56 21.23 -2.02 9.71
N ILE A 57 21.34 -3.04 10.56
CA ILE A 57 20.48 -3.19 11.74
C ILE A 57 20.66 -2.05 12.73
N LYS A 58 21.89 -1.54 12.93
CA LYS A 58 22.11 -0.34 13.76
C LYS A 58 21.39 0.88 13.19
N MET A 59 21.30 1.02 11.87
CA MET A 59 20.54 2.12 11.24
C MET A 59 19.05 1.98 11.54
N PHE A 60 18.49 0.77 11.44
CA PHE A 60 17.09 0.50 11.76
C PHE A 60 16.77 0.75 13.24
N GLN A 61 17.61 0.24 14.14
CA GLN A 61 17.45 0.42 15.59
C GLN A 61 17.65 1.88 16.03
N GLY A 62 18.38 2.69 15.26
CA GLY A 62 18.63 4.09 15.55
C GLY A 62 17.55 5.06 15.08
N ALA A 63 16.60 4.60 14.25
CA ALA A 63 15.52 5.45 13.72
C ALA A 63 14.31 5.50 14.68
N ASP A 64 13.57 6.61 14.67
CA ASP A 64 12.31 6.72 15.42
C ASP A 64 11.23 5.81 14.79
N VAL A 65 11.28 5.67 13.46
CA VAL A 65 10.42 4.79 12.68
C VAL A 65 11.26 3.93 11.76
N THR A 66 11.08 2.61 11.83
CA THR A 66 11.58 1.68 10.80
C THR A 66 10.40 0.98 10.16
N PHE A 67 10.26 1.19 8.85
CA PHE A 67 9.10 0.86 8.04
C PHE A 67 9.48 0.04 6.80
N GLY A 68 8.64 -0.93 6.44
CA GLY A 68 8.72 -1.67 5.18
C GLY A 68 7.40 -2.37 4.84
N ASN A 69 7.30 -2.97 3.65
CA ASN A 69 6.14 -3.75 3.23
C ASN A 69 6.30 -5.22 3.58
N LEU A 70 5.52 -5.73 4.53
CA LEU A 70 5.55 -7.15 4.84
C LEU A 70 4.71 -7.91 3.82
N GLU A 71 5.37 -8.67 2.96
CA GLU A 71 4.78 -9.34 1.80
C GLU A 71 4.70 -10.86 1.98
N THR A 72 4.67 -11.31 3.22
CA THR A 72 4.55 -12.72 3.59
C THR A 72 3.49 -12.91 4.67
N ASN A 73 2.97 -14.12 4.84
CA ASN A 73 2.08 -14.44 5.95
C ASN A 73 2.89 -15.09 7.07
N ILE A 74 2.79 -14.57 8.31
CA ILE A 74 3.43 -15.15 9.50
C ILE A 74 2.43 -16.10 10.14
N LEU A 75 2.63 -17.40 9.95
CA LEU A 75 1.79 -18.46 10.52
C LEU A 75 2.55 -19.78 10.59
N ASP A 76 2.07 -20.67 11.45
CA ASP A 76 2.45 -22.08 11.40
C ASP A 76 1.54 -22.81 10.41
N SER A 77 2.02 -23.02 9.17
CA SER A 77 1.24 -23.68 8.11
C SER A 77 0.86 -25.13 8.43
N GLN A 78 1.48 -25.77 9.42
CA GLN A 78 1.11 -27.13 9.83
C GLN A 78 -0.17 -27.14 10.67
N SER A 79 -0.51 -26.03 11.33
CA SER A 79 -1.65 -25.93 12.24
C SER A 79 -2.67 -24.86 11.86
N LYS A 80 -2.29 -23.90 11.02
CA LYS A 80 -3.08 -22.71 10.67
C LYS A 80 -3.07 -22.42 9.17
N GLY A 81 -4.24 -21.99 8.68
CA GLY A 81 -4.43 -21.57 7.29
C GLY A 81 -4.28 -22.69 6.27
N CYS A 82 -4.48 -22.34 5.00
CA CYS A 82 -4.15 -23.20 3.86
C CYS A 82 -3.86 -22.33 2.64
N PRO A 83 -3.02 -22.80 1.70
CA PRO A 83 -2.81 -22.12 0.43
C PRO A 83 -4.14 -21.89 -0.30
N GLN A 84 -4.43 -20.65 -0.67
CA GLN A 84 -5.68 -20.28 -1.35
C GLN A 84 -5.59 -20.47 -2.87
N ALA A 85 -6.73 -20.69 -3.52
CA ALA A 85 -6.77 -20.86 -4.97
C ALA A 85 -6.26 -19.63 -5.75
N GLU A 86 -6.48 -18.43 -5.21
CA GLU A 86 -5.88 -17.19 -5.69
C GLU A 86 -4.70 -16.82 -4.80
N TYR A 87 -3.57 -16.45 -5.41
CA TYR A 87 -2.34 -16.09 -4.70
C TYR A 87 -1.52 -15.06 -5.49
N GLY A 88 -0.64 -14.34 -4.82
CA GLY A 88 0.15 -13.22 -5.35
C GLY A 88 1.24 -13.57 -6.37
N GLY A 89 1.28 -14.79 -6.93
CA GLY A 89 2.36 -15.30 -7.80
C GLY A 89 3.26 -16.35 -7.13
N ALA A 90 3.27 -16.40 -5.80
CA ALA A 90 3.76 -17.51 -4.98
C ALA A 90 2.97 -17.55 -3.65
N TYR A 91 3.10 -18.63 -2.86
CA TYR A 91 2.57 -18.69 -1.49
C TYR A 91 3.60 -18.15 -0.50
N CYS A 92 3.64 -16.83 -0.36
CA CYS A 92 4.63 -16.17 0.48
C CYS A 92 4.31 -16.37 1.97
N ILE A 93 5.15 -17.17 2.63
CA ILE A 93 5.01 -17.56 4.04
C ILE A 93 6.30 -17.33 4.81
N SER A 94 6.13 -16.95 6.07
CA SER A 94 7.19 -16.78 7.07
C SER A 94 6.94 -17.68 8.25
N SER A 95 8.03 -18.15 8.88
CA SER A 95 7.90 -18.89 10.13
C SER A 95 7.36 -18.01 11.27
N PRO A 96 6.68 -18.59 12.29
CA PRO A 96 6.05 -17.83 13.38
C PRO A 96 6.99 -16.89 14.14
N GLU A 97 8.30 -17.18 14.15
CA GLU A 97 9.31 -16.39 14.86
C GLU A 97 9.62 -15.06 14.18
N LEU A 98 9.16 -14.84 12.93
CA LEU A 98 9.51 -13.64 12.17
C LEU A 98 9.09 -12.34 12.87
N GLY A 99 7.95 -12.32 13.56
CA GLY A 99 7.50 -11.11 14.28
C GLY A 99 8.52 -10.64 15.33
N ALA A 100 9.10 -11.57 16.07
CA ALA A 100 10.12 -11.27 17.08
C ALA A 100 11.45 -10.84 16.43
N ASP A 101 11.82 -11.47 15.30
CA ASP A 101 13.00 -11.12 14.53
C ASP A 101 12.90 -9.69 13.96
N LEU A 102 11.78 -9.33 13.33
CA LEU A 102 11.51 -7.98 12.84
C LEU A 102 11.60 -6.94 13.97
N LYS A 103 11.04 -7.26 15.15
CA LYS A 103 11.14 -6.38 16.31
C LYS A 103 12.60 -6.20 16.77
N ALA A 104 13.37 -7.28 16.82
CA ALA A 104 14.78 -7.24 17.18
C ALA A 104 15.63 -6.45 16.16
N MET A 105 15.27 -6.51 14.86
CA MET A 105 15.87 -5.70 13.80
C MET A 105 15.58 -4.20 13.95
N GLY A 106 14.53 -3.82 14.68
CA GLY A 106 14.14 -2.43 14.90
C GLY A 106 12.85 -2.00 14.18
N PHE A 107 12.18 -2.90 13.46
CA PHE A 107 10.89 -2.57 12.84
C PHE A 107 9.84 -2.26 13.91
N ASN A 108 9.11 -1.17 13.69
CA ASN A 108 8.01 -0.74 14.54
C ASN A 108 6.75 -0.38 13.75
N MET A 109 6.84 -0.28 12.41
CA MET A 109 5.70 -0.18 11.51
C MET A 109 5.88 -1.06 10.27
N VAL A 110 4.81 -1.69 9.78
CA VAL A 110 4.81 -2.42 8.48
C VAL A 110 3.50 -2.25 7.70
N SER A 111 3.57 -2.14 6.38
CA SER A 111 2.38 -2.23 5.53
C SER A 111 2.02 -3.68 5.22
N ARG A 112 0.72 -3.91 4.99
CA ARG A 112 0.14 -5.24 4.77
C ARG A 112 -0.82 -5.34 3.60
N ALA A 113 -1.26 -4.23 3.01
CA ALA A 113 -2.01 -4.28 1.76
C ALA A 113 -1.03 -4.59 0.62
N ASN A 114 -1.09 -5.81 0.08
CA ASN A 114 -0.32 -6.26 -1.07
C ASN A 114 -0.98 -7.49 -1.71
N ASN A 115 -0.44 -7.95 -2.83
CA ASN A 115 -0.88 -9.14 -3.55
C ASN A 115 -0.82 -10.43 -2.73
N HIS A 116 0.02 -10.49 -1.69
CA HIS A 116 0.21 -11.68 -0.86
C HIS A 116 -0.61 -11.68 0.46
N THR A 117 -1.41 -10.64 0.73
CA THR A 117 -2.15 -10.50 2.00
C THR A 117 -3.04 -11.71 2.33
N LEU A 118 -3.62 -12.37 1.32
CA LEU A 118 -4.53 -13.52 1.50
C LEU A 118 -4.01 -14.83 0.87
N ASP A 119 -2.71 -14.98 0.59
CA ASP A 119 -2.17 -16.25 0.04
C ASP A 119 -2.52 -17.49 0.89
N TRP A 120 -2.61 -17.30 2.21
CA TRP A 120 -2.97 -18.33 3.19
C TRP A 120 -4.36 -18.11 3.79
N GLY A 121 -5.18 -17.34 3.08
CA GLY A 121 -6.55 -17.01 3.43
C GLY A 121 -6.66 -16.03 4.58
N VAL A 122 -7.91 -15.83 5.03
CA VAL A 122 -8.23 -14.93 6.15
C VAL A 122 -7.53 -15.37 7.44
N GLU A 123 -7.32 -16.68 7.64
CA GLU A 123 -6.57 -17.17 8.80
C GLU A 123 -5.11 -16.74 8.75
N GLY A 124 -4.42 -16.88 7.61
CA GLY A 124 -3.04 -16.40 7.47
C GLY A 124 -2.90 -14.88 7.67
N MET A 125 -3.86 -14.11 7.17
CA MET A 125 -3.95 -12.68 7.43
C MET A 125 -4.06 -12.38 8.93
N ARG A 126 -4.97 -13.05 9.64
CA ARG A 126 -5.21 -12.87 11.08
C ARG A 126 -4.03 -13.32 11.94
N GLU A 127 -3.43 -14.47 11.63
CA GLU A 127 -2.23 -14.96 12.32
C GLU A 127 -1.07 -13.95 12.15
N THR A 128 -0.94 -13.37 10.95
CA THR A 128 0.09 -12.35 10.72
C THR A 128 -0.17 -11.09 11.56
N SER A 129 -1.41 -10.57 11.58
CA SER A 129 -1.77 -9.44 12.43
C SER A 129 -1.48 -9.73 13.90
N ARG A 130 -1.83 -10.93 14.39
CA ARG A 130 -1.56 -11.34 15.77
C ARG A 130 -0.06 -11.39 16.07
N ALA A 131 0.75 -11.95 15.17
CA ALA A 131 2.19 -12.04 15.35
C ALA A 131 2.84 -10.64 15.42
N LEU A 132 2.37 -9.68 14.62
CA LEU A 132 2.86 -8.30 14.66
C LEU A 132 2.43 -7.57 15.94
N GLU A 133 1.17 -7.73 16.35
CA GLU A 133 0.62 -7.13 17.57
C GLU A 133 1.33 -7.65 18.83
N GLN A 134 1.58 -8.96 18.93
CA GLN A 134 2.32 -9.58 20.04
C GLN A 134 3.75 -9.04 20.18
N ASN A 135 4.35 -8.55 19.09
CA ASN A 135 5.69 -7.98 19.07
C ASN A 135 5.70 -6.44 19.09
N GLY A 136 4.54 -5.80 19.26
CA GLY A 136 4.43 -4.34 19.32
C GLY A 136 4.89 -3.65 18.03
N ILE A 137 4.54 -4.24 16.88
CA ILE A 137 4.76 -3.67 15.55
C ILE A 137 3.41 -3.19 15.03
N VAL A 138 3.30 -1.90 14.74
CA VAL A 138 2.09 -1.30 14.17
C VAL A 138 1.95 -1.73 12.72
N HIS A 139 0.77 -2.17 12.30
CA HIS A 139 0.52 -2.62 10.94
C HIS A 139 -0.77 -2.05 10.37
N ALA A 140 -0.80 -1.80 9.05
CA ALA A 140 -1.93 -1.19 8.35
C ALA A 140 -2.16 -1.83 6.98
N GLY A 141 -3.38 -1.68 6.44
CA GLY A 141 -3.73 -2.12 5.09
C GLY A 141 -4.52 -3.43 5.01
N ALA A 142 -4.72 -4.13 6.13
CA ALA A 142 -5.53 -5.33 6.24
C ALA A 142 -6.45 -5.26 7.47
N GLY A 143 -7.65 -5.85 7.40
CA GLY A 143 -8.62 -5.82 8.50
C GLY A 143 -9.86 -6.68 8.25
N GLU A 144 -10.75 -6.73 9.25
CA GLU A 144 -11.99 -7.53 9.17
C GLU A 144 -13.06 -6.89 8.27
N THR A 145 -12.92 -5.60 7.98
CA THR A 145 -13.78 -4.84 7.06
C THR A 145 -12.96 -3.84 6.25
N LEU A 146 -13.55 -3.24 5.22
CA LEU A 146 -12.87 -2.22 4.41
C LEU A 146 -12.51 -0.99 5.25
N SER A 147 -13.41 -0.55 6.13
CA SER A 147 -13.16 0.53 7.07
C SER A 147 -11.98 0.21 8.01
N GLN A 148 -11.87 -1.02 8.51
CA GLN A 148 -10.72 -1.41 9.34
C GLN A 148 -9.41 -1.48 8.54
N ALA A 149 -9.44 -2.04 7.34
CA ALA A 149 -8.27 -2.21 6.48
C ALA A 149 -7.72 -0.84 6.01
N GLY A 150 -8.60 0.11 5.71
CA GLY A 150 -8.24 1.44 5.24
C GLY A 150 -7.95 2.47 6.34
N ALA A 151 -8.33 2.19 7.59
CA ALA A 151 -8.12 3.13 8.69
C ALA A 151 -6.63 3.41 8.94
N PRO A 152 -6.27 4.66 9.26
CA PRO A 152 -4.92 4.98 9.71
C PRO A 152 -4.57 4.22 10.99
N ARG A 153 -3.29 3.85 11.10
CA ARG A 153 -2.73 3.19 12.29
C ARG A 153 -1.60 4.02 12.83
N PHE A 154 -1.47 4.08 14.15
CA PHE A 154 -0.65 5.06 14.83
C PHE A 154 0.46 4.40 15.65
N LEU A 155 1.67 4.92 15.51
CA LEU A 155 2.82 4.62 16.35
C LEU A 155 3.14 5.85 17.19
N GLU A 156 3.28 5.66 18.50
CA GLU A 156 3.83 6.68 19.39
C GLU A 156 5.35 6.61 19.39
N THR A 157 6.01 7.75 19.22
CA THR A 157 7.46 7.90 19.38
C THR A 157 7.77 8.99 20.40
N SER A 158 9.01 9.07 20.87
CA SER A 158 9.47 10.18 21.72
C SER A 158 9.46 11.54 21.00
N ARG A 159 9.30 11.56 19.67
CA ARG A 159 9.34 12.75 18.82
C ARG A 159 8.00 13.06 18.15
N GLY A 160 6.92 12.38 18.55
CA GLY A 160 5.56 12.60 18.04
C GLY A 160 4.89 11.32 17.56
N ARG A 161 3.61 11.43 17.23
CA ARG A 161 2.80 10.34 16.72
C ARG A 161 2.94 10.24 15.20
N VAL A 162 3.09 9.01 14.72
CA VAL A 162 3.22 8.69 13.29
C VAL A 162 2.01 7.88 12.84
N ALA A 163 1.28 8.37 11.84
CA ALA A 163 0.20 7.63 11.19
C ALA A 163 0.71 6.87 9.97
N MET A 164 0.07 5.75 9.65
CA MET A 164 0.28 5.01 8.41
C MET A 164 -1.06 4.60 7.79
N VAL A 165 -1.20 4.86 6.48
CA VAL A 165 -2.31 4.37 5.64
C VAL A 165 -1.71 3.53 4.53
N SER A 166 -2.09 2.26 4.48
CA SER A 166 -1.62 1.29 3.48
C SER A 166 -2.76 0.86 2.57
N PHE A 167 -2.48 0.76 1.28
CA PHE A 167 -3.38 0.23 0.26
C PHE A 167 -2.59 -0.51 -0.83
N ALA A 168 -3.28 -1.22 -1.72
CA ALA A 168 -2.65 -1.90 -2.86
C ALA A 168 -3.41 -1.64 -4.15
N THR A 169 -2.68 -1.47 -5.26
CA THR A 169 -3.23 -1.48 -6.62
C THR A 169 -3.14 -2.85 -7.29
N THR A 170 -2.17 -3.67 -6.88
CA THR A 170 -2.01 -5.05 -7.36
C THR A 170 -2.42 -6.04 -6.28
N PHE A 171 -3.47 -6.82 -6.54
CA PHE A 171 -4.00 -7.82 -5.62
C PHE A 171 -4.94 -8.81 -6.32
N MET A 172 -5.19 -9.95 -5.67
CA MET A 172 -6.16 -10.93 -6.15
C MET A 172 -7.62 -10.50 -5.87
N PRO A 173 -8.60 -10.76 -6.76
CA PRO A 173 -9.98 -10.30 -6.61
C PRO A 173 -10.62 -10.59 -5.24
N MET A 174 -10.32 -11.75 -4.66
CA MET A 174 -10.83 -12.19 -3.35
C MET A 174 -10.11 -11.56 -2.15
N ALA A 175 -8.99 -10.87 -2.36
CA ALA A 175 -8.24 -10.19 -1.30
C ALA A 175 -8.92 -8.92 -0.78
N ARG A 176 -9.85 -8.33 -1.53
CA ARG A 176 -10.47 -7.04 -1.17
C ARG A 176 -11.36 -7.13 0.06
N ALA A 177 -11.08 -6.29 1.05
CA ALA A 177 -12.00 -6.10 2.17
C ALA A 177 -13.32 -5.46 1.70
N CYS A 178 -14.39 -5.71 2.46
CA CYS A 178 -15.70 -5.08 2.25
C CYS A 178 -16.31 -4.72 3.60
N ASP A 179 -16.99 -3.58 3.67
CA ASP A 179 -17.81 -3.24 4.83
C ASP A 179 -19.14 -4.03 4.83
N PRO A 180 -19.77 -4.21 6.00
CA PRO A 180 -21.08 -4.83 6.10
C PRO A 180 -22.13 -4.13 5.23
N ALA A 181 -23.12 -4.89 4.74
CA ALA A 181 -24.23 -4.38 3.94
C ALA A 181 -25.57 -4.91 4.48
N GLY A 182 -26.27 -4.08 5.27
CA GLY A 182 -27.47 -4.51 5.99
C GLY A 182 -27.11 -5.59 7.01
N GLU A 183 -27.74 -6.76 6.90
CA GLU A 183 -27.45 -7.93 7.76
C GLU A 183 -26.22 -8.73 7.32
N ALA A 184 -25.72 -8.51 6.09
CA ALA A 184 -24.54 -9.21 5.60
C ALA A 184 -23.28 -8.70 6.31
N PRO A 185 -22.44 -9.59 6.88
CA PRO A 185 -21.20 -9.17 7.54
C PRO A 185 -20.21 -8.58 6.53
N GLY A 186 -19.24 -7.82 7.04
CA GLY A 186 -18.10 -7.39 6.25
C GLY A 186 -17.25 -8.58 5.80
N ARG A 187 -16.44 -8.36 4.77
CA ARG A 187 -15.45 -9.34 4.31
C ARG A 187 -14.05 -8.91 4.77
N PRO A 188 -13.33 -9.75 5.51
CA PRO A 188 -11.93 -9.50 5.84
C PRO A 188 -11.06 -9.45 4.60
N GLY A 189 -10.04 -8.61 4.60
CA GLY A 189 -9.12 -8.47 3.47
C GLY A 189 -8.29 -7.18 3.54
N LEU A 190 -7.79 -6.77 2.39
CA LEU A 190 -6.96 -5.57 2.24
C LEU A 190 -7.73 -4.33 1.77
N ASN A 191 -7.12 -3.17 2.01
CA ASN A 191 -7.54 -1.88 1.46
C ASN A 191 -7.06 -1.72 0.02
N SER A 192 -7.97 -1.68 -0.94
CA SER A 192 -7.63 -1.68 -2.37
C SER A 192 -7.83 -0.33 -3.04
N LEU A 193 -6.89 0.07 -3.90
CA LEU A 193 -7.10 1.04 -4.97
C LEU A 193 -7.29 0.29 -6.28
N ARG A 194 -8.54 0.06 -6.70
CA ARG A 194 -8.81 -0.67 -7.94
C ARG A 194 -8.38 0.17 -9.15
N LEU A 195 -7.73 -0.50 -10.10
CA LEU A 195 -7.39 0.07 -11.40
C LEU A 195 -8.20 -0.61 -12.50
N THR A 196 -8.70 0.18 -13.44
CA THR A 196 -9.21 -0.33 -14.72
C THR A 196 -8.05 -0.33 -15.71
N LYS A 197 -7.57 -1.52 -16.05
CA LYS A 197 -6.52 -1.72 -17.05
C LYS A 197 -7.11 -1.68 -18.46
N SER A 198 -6.42 -1.00 -19.37
CA SER A 198 -6.68 -1.05 -20.80
C SER A 198 -5.38 -1.21 -21.58
N ILE A 199 -5.47 -1.76 -22.79
CA ILE A 199 -4.37 -1.87 -23.75
C ILE A 199 -4.59 -0.81 -24.81
N GLU A 200 -3.68 0.15 -24.90
CA GLU A 200 -3.65 1.11 -26.00
C GLU A 200 -3.07 0.44 -27.24
N VAL A 201 -3.69 0.64 -28.40
CA VAL A 201 -3.24 0.11 -29.69
C VAL A 201 -3.50 1.11 -30.82
N PRO A 202 -2.68 1.11 -31.89
CA PRO A 202 -2.98 1.86 -33.11
C PRO A 202 -4.37 1.54 -33.67
N ARG A 203 -5.00 2.53 -34.32
CA ARG A 203 -6.38 2.40 -34.85
C ARG A 203 -6.57 1.17 -35.74
N GLU A 204 -5.61 0.87 -36.60
CA GLU A 204 -5.65 -0.31 -37.48
C GLU A 204 -5.76 -1.63 -36.70
N MET A 205 -5.03 -1.76 -35.59
CA MET A 205 -5.12 -2.92 -34.71
C MET A 205 -6.46 -2.97 -33.98
N LEU A 206 -6.96 -1.81 -33.52
CA LEU A 206 -8.27 -1.72 -32.89
C LEU A 206 -9.39 -2.15 -33.84
N ASP A 207 -9.32 -1.74 -35.11
CA ASP A 207 -10.28 -2.13 -36.14
C ASP A 207 -10.21 -3.64 -36.43
N SER A 208 -9.01 -4.21 -36.45
CA SER A 208 -8.82 -5.67 -36.56
C SER A 208 -9.44 -6.43 -35.38
N LEU A 209 -9.24 -5.94 -34.15
CA LEU A 209 -9.86 -6.50 -32.94
C LEU A 209 -11.39 -6.40 -32.99
N ARG A 210 -11.92 -5.30 -33.55
CA ARG A 210 -13.35 -5.12 -33.75
C ARG A 210 -13.92 -6.16 -34.71
N LEU A 211 -13.23 -6.43 -35.82
CA LEU A 211 -13.63 -7.48 -36.77
C LEU A 211 -13.66 -8.86 -36.10
N ILE A 212 -12.63 -9.20 -35.33
CA ILE A 212 -12.57 -10.47 -34.57
C ILE A 212 -13.76 -10.56 -33.61
N ARG A 213 -14.01 -9.50 -32.83
CA ARG A 213 -15.13 -9.44 -31.89
C ARG A 213 -16.48 -9.65 -32.59
N HIS A 214 -16.71 -9.01 -33.74
CA HIS A 214 -17.96 -9.15 -34.49
C HIS A 214 -18.17 -10.55 -35.08
N ALA A 215 -17.08 -11.28 -35.34
CA ALA A 215 -17.13 -12.67 -35.80
C ALA A 215 -17.40 -13.68 -34.67
N LEU A 216 -17.13 -13.32 -33.41
CA LEU A 216 -17.30 -14.22 -32.27
C LEU A 216 -18.77 -14.32 -31.81
N PRO A 217 -19.24 -15.52 -31.46
CA PRO A 217 -20.57 -15.69 -30.87
C PRO A 217 -20.66 -15.00 -29.51
N GLY A 218 -21.82 -14.43 -29.17
CA GLY A 218 -22.08 -13.83 -27.85
C GLY A 218 -21.74 -12.34 -27.71
N TYR A 219 -21.02 -11.74 -28.67
CA TYR A 219 -20.67 -10.32 -28.66
C TYR A 219 -21.67 -9.45 -29.43
N ARG A 220 -22.87 -9.27 -28.86
CA ARG A 220 -23.92 -8.42 -29.44
C ARG A 220 -24.06 -7.10 -28.68
N SER A 221 -23.24 -6.13 -29.10
CA SER A 221 -23.34 -4.65 -28.90
C SER A 221 -23.92 -4.11 -27.57
N ALA A 222 -23.04 -3.62 -26.69
CA ALA A 222 -23.36 -2.56 -25.72
C ALA A 222 -22.12 -1.78 -25.21
N THR A 223 -20.89 -2.20 -25.53
CA THR A 223 -19.66 -1.67 -24.89
C THR A 223 -18.62 -1.12 -25.87
N GLU A 224 -18.93 -1.07 -27.17
CA GLU A 224 -18.03 -0.54 -28.20
C GLU A 224 -18.28 0.93 -28.47
N THR A 225 -17.19 1.68 -28.58
CA THR A 225 -17.17 3.05 -29.13
C THR A 225 -16.15 3.11 -30.26
N SER A 226 -16.08 4.23 -30.98
CA SER A 226 -15.13 4.37 -32.10
C SER A 226 -13.66 4.18 -31.67
N ASP A 227 -13.37 4.47 -30.41
CA ASP A 227 -12.05 4.48 -29.76
C ASP A 227 -11.86 3.32 -28.77
N ARG A 228 -12.83 2.40 -28.64
CA ARG A 228 -12.78 1.32 -27.65
C ARG A 228 -13.40 0.02 -28.17
N VAL A 229 -12.70 -1.08 -27.94
CA VAL A 229 -13.18 -2.45 -28.15
C VAL A 229 -12.95 -3.24 -26.86
N VAL A 230 -13.94 -4.01 -26.43
CA VAL A 230 -13.75 -4.98 -25.33
C VAL A 230 -13.66 -6.37 -25.97
N LEU A 231 -12.73 -7.22 -25.61
CA LEU A 231 -12.67 -8.59 -26.15
C LEU A 231 -12.12 -9.51 -25.06
N GLU A 232 -12.87 -10.56 -24.72
CA GLU A 232 -12.56 -11.48 -23.60
C GLU A 232 -12.27 -10.70 -22.30
N GLU A 233 -13.15 -9.75 -21.97
CA GLU A 233 -13.04 -8.84 -20.81
C GLU A 233 -11.86 -7.85 -20.84
N VAL A 234 -10.96 -7.96 -21.82
CA VAL A 234 -9.85 -7.02 -22.04
C VAL A 234 -10.36 -5.76 -22.73
N ILE A 235 -10.01 -4.60 -22.19
CA ILE A 235 -10.36 -3.30 -22.77
C ILE A 235 -9.21 -2.85 -23.67
N TYR A 236 -9.48 -2.68 -24.96
CA TYR A 236 -8.58 -2.07 -25.93
C TYR A 236 -9.03 -0.65 -26.24
N ARG A 237 -8.09 0.29 -26.31
CA ARG A 237 -8.33 1.70 -26.65
C ARG A 237 -7.46 2.15 -27.81
N ALA A 238 -7.96 3.07 -28.61
CA ALA A 238 -7.15 3.71 -29.64
C ALA A 238 -6.05 4.58 -28.98
N GLY A 239 -4.79 4.39 -29.42
CA GLY A 239 -3.64 5.20 -29.00
C GLY A 239 -2.56 5.19 -30.08
N ASP A 240 -1.51 5.98 -29.88
CA ASP A 240 -0.44 6.14 -30.88
C ASP A 240 0.57 4.97 -30.87
N LYS A 241 0.67 4.25 -29.75
CA LYS A 241 1.59 3.13 -29.55
C LYS A 241 0.92 2.03 -28.74
N VAL A 242 1.47 0.82 -28.83
CA VAL A 242 1.03 -0.30 -27.99
C VAL A 242 1.51 -0.09 -26.56
N GLY A 243 0.62 -0.19 -25.59
CA GLY A 243 0.96 0.00 -24.18
C GLY A 243 -0.16 -0.35 -23.22
N TYR A 244 0.14 -0.31 -21.92
CA TYR A 244 -0.86 -0.45 -20.86
C TYR A 244 -1.21 0.92 -20.31
N ASN A 245 -2.51 1.15 -20.15
CA ASN A 245 -3.06 2.31 -19.45
C ASN A 245 -3.89 1.84 -18.25
N PHE A 246 -3.85 2.63 -17.17
CA PHE A 246 -4.47 2.30 -15.90
C PHE A 246 -5.25 3.49 -15.36
N GLU A 247 -6.54 3.28 -15.11
CA GLU A 247 -7.43 4.31 -14.60
C GLU A 247 -7.86 3.95 -13.16
N PRO A 248 -7.49 4.72 -12.14
CA PRO A 248 -7.87 4.42 -10.76
C PRO A 248 -9.35 4.69 -10.49
N GLN A 249 -9.99 3.84 -9.70
CA GLN A 249 -11.41 3.97 -9.35
C GLN A 249 -11.66 5.20 -8.47
N PRO A 250 -12.55 6.14 -8.88
CA PRO A 250 -12.73 7.41 -8.18
C PRO A 250 -13.18 7.29 -6.71
N ARG A 251 -13.99 6.28 -6.40
CA ARG A 251 -14.45 6.03 -5.02
C ARG A 251 -13.28 5.63 -4.11
N ASP A 252 -12.45 4.71 -4.57
CA ASP A 252 -11.29 4.22 -3.81
C ASP A 252 -10.29 5.35 -3.57
N ILE A 253 -10.06 6.20 -4.58
CA ILE A 253 -9.29 7.45 -4.43
C ILE A 253 -9.86 8.32 -3.31
N ALA A 254 -11.17 8.61 -3.34
CA ALA A 254 -11.78 9.50 -2.35
C ALA A 254 -11.66 8.93 -0.93
N ASP A 255 -11.88 7.62 -0.78
CA ASP A 255 -11.78 6.93 0.50
C ASP A 255 -10.34 6.94 1.04
N ILE A 256 -9.33 6.66 0.20
CA ILE A 256 -7.91 6.68 0.60
C ILE A 256 -7.47 8.11 0.98
N LEU A 257 -7.81 9.12 0.18
CA LEU A 257 -7.44 10.51 0.50
C LEU A 257 -8.10 10.97 1.81
N ARG A 258 -9.34 10.56 2.07
CA ARG A 258 -9.99 10.80 3.36
C ARG A 258 -9.25 10.14 4.52
N ASN A 259 -8.84 8.88 4.37
CA ASN A 259 -8.13 8.15 5.43
C ASN A 259 -6.75 8.75 5.71
N VAL A 260 -6.03 9.21 4.67
CA VAL A 260 -4.77 9.96 4.82
C VAL A 260 -5.00 11.27 5.55
N ARG A 261 -6.03 12.04 5.15
CA ARG A 261 -6.41 13.28 5.83
C ARG A 261 -6.71 13.05 7.31
N GLN A 262 -7.52 12.04 7.63
CA GLN A 262 -7.84 11.69 9.02
C GLN A 262 -6.62 11.22 9.81
N GLY A 263 -5.75 10.41 9.18
CA GLY A 263 -4.49 9.98 9.78
C GLY A 263 -3.63 11.18 10.17
N LYS A 264 -3.45 12.11 9.23
CA LYS A 264 -2.67 13.32 9.46
C LYS A 264 -3.26 14.23 10.53
N GLN A 265 -4.58 14.44 10.55
CA GLN A 265 -5.22 15.27 11.57
C GLN A 265 -5.09 14.72 13.00
N MET A 266 -4.69 13.44 13.13
CA MET A 266 -4.50 12.77 14.41
C MET A 266 -3.03 12.39 14.66
N SER A 267 -2.09 12.90 13.86
CA SER A 267 -0.66 12.57 13.96
C SER A 267 0.27 13.72 13.56
N ASP A 268 1.51 13.66 14.03
CA ASP A 268 2.53 14.66 13.75
C ASP A 268 3.25 14.38 12.42
N PHE A 269 3.30 13.11 12.01
CA PHE A 269 3.79 12.64 10.71
C PHE A 269 2.84 11.59 10.11
N CYS A 270 2.62 11.57 8.80
CA CYS A 270 1.76 10.60 8.13
C CYS A 270 2.44 9.93 6.94
N ILE A 271 2.49 8.60 6.94
CA ILE A 271 3.00 7.77 5.85
C ILE A 271 1.80 7.26 5.04
N ALA A 272 1.79 7.51 3.73
CA ALA A 272 0.94 6.81 2.79
C ALA A 272 1.78 5.78 2.03
N THR A 273 1.25 4.58 1.81
CA THR A 273 1.99 3.54 1.10
C THR A 273 1.10 2.69 0.21
N ASN A 274 1.61 2.39 -0.99
CA ASN A 274 0.97 1.55 -2.00
C ASN A 274 1.82 0.33 -2.29
N HIS A 275 1.19 -0.84 -2.40
CA HIS A 275 1.79 -1.97 -3.10
C HIS A 275 1.19 -2.11 -4.50
N GLY A 276 2.00 -1.88 -5.53
CA GLY A 276 1.56 -1.82 -6.92
C GLY A 276 2.67 -2.18 -7.89
N HIS A 277 2.39 -3.12 -8.79
CA HIS A 277 3.33 -3.61 -9.79
C HIS A 277 3.30 -2.78 -11.07
N GLU A 278 2.25 -1.98 -11.29
CA GLU A 278 2.01 -1.29 -12.55
C GLU A 278 3.18 -0.36 -12.95
N PRO A 279 3.56 -0.28 -14.25
CA PRO A 279 3.04 -1.07 -15.38
C PRO A 279 3.67 -2.48 -15.48
N GLY A 280 4.66 -2.76 -14.63
CA GLY A 280 5.32 -4.05 -14.46
C GLY A 280 6.74 -3.88 -13.90
N GLU A 281 7.34 -4.99 -13.50
CA GLU A 281 8.72 -5.07 -12.96
C GLU A 281 9.81 -4.74 -14.00
N TRP A 282 9.44 -4.67 -15.27
CA TRP A 282 10.32 -4.34 -16.39
C TRP A 282 10.47 -2.83 -16.63
N CYS A 283 9.71 -1.98 -15.92
CA CYS A 283 9.67 -0.54 -16.12
C CYS A 283 10.12 0.21 -14.87
N GLN A 284 11.15 1.05 -15.02
CA GLN A 284 11.64 1.94 -13.96
C GLN A 284 10.83 3.25 -13.87
N GLU A 285 10.13 3.62 -14.93
CA GLU A 285 9.35 4.85 -14.99
C GLU A 285 7.96 4.65 -14.36
N PRO A 286 7.58 5.46 -13.35
CA PRO A 286 6.25 5.41 -12.75
C PRO A 286 5.19 5.97 -13.71
N LEU A 287 3.98 5.42 -13.62
CA LEU A 287 2.86 5.84 -14.47
C LEU A 287 2.36 7.24 -14.09
N GLU A 288 1.81 7.97 -15.06
CA GLU A 288 1.30 9.34 -14.84
C GLU A 288 0.18 9.39 -13.77
N TYR A 289 -0.72 8.39 -13.75
CA TYR A 289 -1.75 8.33 -12.71
C TYR A 289 -1.11 8.16 -11.32
N GLU A 290 -0.03 7.38 -11.19
CA GLU A 290 0.64 7.15 -9.92
C GLU A 290 1.33 8.43 -9.43
N GLN A 291 2.00 9.16 -10.34
CA GLN A 291 2.60 10.45 -10.02
C GLN A 291 1.55 11.48 -9.57
N SER A 292 0.45 11.62 -10.32
CA SER A 292 -0.64 12.54 -9.98
C SER A 292 -1.35 12.16 -8.68
N PHE A 293 -1.55 10.86 -8.42
CA PHE A 293 -2.15 10.37 -7.19
C PHE A 293 -1.22 10.55 -5.99
N ALA A 294 0.08 10.31 -6.13
CA ALA A 294 1.09 10.56 -5.10
C ALA A 294 1.07 12.02 -4.62
N ARG A 295 1.04 12.98 -5.55
CA ARG A 295 0.94 14.41 -5.21
C ARG A 295 -0.36 14.74 -4.47
N ARG A 296 -1.48 14.11 -4.85
CA ARG A 296 -2.77 14.26 -4.15
C ARG A 296 -2.74 13.70 -2.73
N LEU A 297 -2.01 12.61 -2.48
CA LEU A 297 -1.82 12.06 -1.13
C LEU A 297 -1.04 13.04 -0.26
N ILE A 298 0.05 13.62 -0.78
CA ILE A 298 0.80 14.67 -0.10
C ILE A 298 -0.09 15.89 0.18
N ASP A 299 -0.85 16.35 -0.81
CA ASP A 299 -1.80 17.47 -0.66
C ASP A 299 -2.92 17.17 0.36
N SER A 300 -3.22 15.89 0.59
CA SER A 300 -4.21 15.45 1.59
C SER A 300 -3.65 15.33 2.99
N GLY A 301 -2.31 15.35 3.17
CA GLY A 301 -1.66 15.35 4.47
C GLY A 301 -0.55 14.32 4.64
N ALA A 302 -0.26 13.48 3.65
CA ALA A 302 0.88 12.58 3.74
C ALA A 302 2.20 13.38 3.78
N ASP A 303 3.07 13.03 4.70
CA ASP A 303 4.42 13.57 4.84
C ASP A 303 5.46 12.76 4.05
N ALA A 304 5.11 11.52 3.70
CA ALA A 304 5.86 10.67 2.77
C ALA A 304 4.91 9.73 2.02
N TYR A 305 5.21 9.45 0.74
CA TYR A 305 4.55 8.39 -0.03
C TYR A 305 5.59 7.36 -0.49
N ILE A 306 5.35 6.09 -0.19
CA ILE A 306 6.31 5.01 -0.41
C ILE A 306 5.62 3.86 -1.13
N VAL A 307 6.11 3.54 -2.32
CA VAL A 307 5.60 2.44 -3.16
C VAL A 307 6.47 1.20 -3.02
N HIS A 308 5.80 0.05 -3.09
CA HIS A 308 6.32 -1.31 -2.95
C HIS A 308 5.75 -2.20 -4.05
N GLY A 309 6.38 -3.35 -4.33
CA GLY A 309 5.87 -4.34 -5.29
C GLY A 309 6.59 -4.46 -6.63
N PRO A 310 7.14 -3.39 -7.25
CA PRO A 310 7.91 -3.58 -8.49
C PRO A 310 9.18 -4.43 -8.32
N HIS A 311 9.63 -4.66 -7.08
CA HIS A 311 10.86 -5.38 -6.71
C HIS A 311 12.16 -4.82 -7.29
N ILE A 312 12.08 -3.69 -7.99
CA ILE A 312 13.18 -2.90 -8.55
C ILE A 312 13.14 -1.49 -7.98
N LEU A 313 14.27 -0.80 -7.96
CA LEU A 313 14.28 0.62 -7.63
C LEU A 313 13.61 1.43 -8.75
N ARG A 314 12.76 2.39 -8.37
CA ARG A 314 12.21 3.41 -9.28
C ARG A 314 12.58 4.81 -8.80
N GLY A 315 12.20 5.81 -9.58
CA GLY A 315 12.52 7.22 -9.32
C GLY A 315 12.07 7.73 -7.95
N ILE A 316 12.65 8.87 -7.56
CA ILE A 316 12.31 9.61 -6.34
C ILE A 316 11.86 11.01 -6.76
N GLU A 317 10.77 11.49 -6.19
CA GLU A 317 10.30 12.87 -6.33
C GLU A 317 10.30 13.56 -4.95
N ILE A 318 10.69 14.84 -4.91
CA ILE A 318 10.43 15.72 -3.76
C ILE A 318 9.32 16.70 -4.15
N TYR A 319 8.12 16.49 -3.63
CA TYR A 319 6.97 17.35 -3.88
C TYR A 319 6.59 18.12 -2.62
N LYS A 320 6.64 19.46 -2.68
CA LYS A 320 6.41 20.35 -1.51
C LYS A 320 7.29 20.00 -0.29
N GLY A 321 8.53 19.61 -0.54
CA GLY A 321 9.48 19.20 0.50
C GLY A 321 9.22 17.80 1.06
N ARG A 322 8.30 17.02 0.48
CA ARG A 322 7.97 15.65 0.92
C ARG A 322 8.53 14.61 -0.04
N PRO A 323 9.15 13.54 0.48
CA PRO A 323 9.66 12.47 -0.35
C PRO A 323 8.53 11.57 -0.88
N ILE A 324 8.66 11.23 -2.15
CA ILE A 324 7.84 10.28 -2.90
C ILE A 324 8.83 9.25 -3.46
N PHE A 325 8.73 8.00 -3.00
CA PHE A 325 9.53 6.88 -3.51
C PHE A 325 8.63 5.99 -4.37
N TYR A 326 8.89 5.93 -5.68
CA TYR A 326 8.08 5.12 -6.60
C TYR A 326 8.42 3.64 -6.59
N SER A 327 9.53 3.26 -5.95
CA SER A 327 9.77 1.92 -5.43
C SER A 327 11.07 1.90 -4.65
N LEU A 328 11.08 1.22 -3.50
CA LEU A 328 12.29 0.93 -2.73
C LEU A 328 12.89 -0.45 -3.05
N GLY A 329 12.35 -1.16 -4.06
CA GLY A 329 12.77 -2.51 -4.42
C GLY A 329 12.53 -3.52 -3.30
N ASN A 330 13.36 -4.56 -3.26
CA ASN A 330 13.37 -5.52 -2.16
C ASN A 330 14.31 -5.08 -1.04
N SER A 331 13.93 -5.39 0.20
CA SER A 331 14.87 -5.44 1.31
C SER A 331 15.69 -6.76 1.22
N PHE A 332 16.05 -7.39 2.34
CA PHE A 332 16.71 -8.69 2.35
C PHE A 332 15.84 -9.81 1.74
N ALA A 333 15.98 -10.14 0.46
CA ALA A 333 15.19 -11.22 -0.12
C ALA A 333 15.73 -12.60 0.32
N ARG A 334 14.93 -13.36 1.09
CA ARG A 334 15.15 -14.80 1.33
C ARG A 334 13.84 -15.53 1.08
N THR A 335 13.54 -15.76 -0.18
CA THR A 335 12.39 -16.55 -0.60
C THR A 335 12.63 -18.03 -0.25
N SER A 336 11.58 -18.72 0.20
CA SER A 336 11.62 -20.17 0.26
C SER A 336 11.60 -20.71 -1.16
N GLY A 337 12.78 -20.80 -1.79
CA GLY A 337 12.94 -21.73 -2.89
C GLY A 337 12.62 -23.12 -2.33
N ALA A 338 11.54 -23.73 -2.82
CA ALA A 338 11.40 -25.17 -2.72
C ALA A 338 12.63 -25.78 -3.38
N GLN A 339 13.50 -26.38 -2.58
CA GLN A 339 14.27 -27.54 -3.03
C GLN A 339 13.40 -28.76 -2.86
#